data_AF-A0A2T1CCA1-F1
#
_entry.id   AF-A0A2T1CCA1-F1
#
_cell.length_a   1.000
_cell.length_b   1.000
_cell.length_c   1.000
_cell.angle_alpha   90.00
_cell.angle_beta   90.00
_cell.angle_gamma   90.00
#
_symmetry.space_group_name_H-M   'P 1'
#
loop_
_entity.id
_entity.type
_entity.pdbx_description
1 polymer ?
#
loop_
_entity_poly.entity_id
_entity_poly.type
_entity_poly.pdbx_seq_one_letter_code
_entity_poly.pdbx_strand_id
1 'polypeptide(L)' 'MIQVKSEQQVLQEGFQILLSNMEPSTVARFWAACNIGKGDYLKLKDQLFAQESVSSLYSKIVDFQASKREA' A
#
# COMPACT_ATOMS: atom_id res chain seq x y z
N MET A 1 -13.04 2.77 -31.39
CA MET A 1 -12.19 2.03 -30.43
C MET A 1 -12.79 2.22 -29.05
N ILE A 2 -13.11 1.14 -28.35
CA ILE A 2 -13.62 1.22 -26.97
C ILE A 2 -12.42 1.51 -26.07
N GLN A 3 -12.46 2.64 -25.37
CA GLN A 3 -11.46 2.99 -24.35
C GLN A 3 -11.76 2.15 -23.10
N VAL A 4 -11.00 1.08 -22.90
CA VAL A 4 -11.10 0.24 -21.70
C VAL A 4 -10.35 0.94 -20.59
N LYS A 5 -11.05 1.25 -19.49
CA LYS A 5 -10.44 1.82 -18.28
C LYS A 5 -9.43 0.82 -17.70
N SER A 6 -8.29 1.31 -17.24
CA SER A 6 -7.33 0.47 -16.53
C SER A 6 -7.88 0.04 -15.17
N GLU A 7 -7.39 -1.07 -14.63
CA GLU A 7 -7.74 -1.55 -13.28
C GLU A 7 -7.56 -0.45 -12.21
N GLN A 8 -6.49 0.36 -12.32
CA GLN A 8 -6.24 1.49 -11.42
C GLN A 8 -7.33 2.57 -11.54
N GLN A 9 -7.76 2.89 -12.76
CA GLN A 9 -8.83 3.88 -12.99
C GLN A 9 -10.17 3.38 -12.43
N VAL A 10 -10.47 2.09 -12.60
CA VAL A 10 -11.68 1.46 -12.06
C VAL A 10 -11.67 1.48 -10.53
N LEU A 11 -10.54 1.16 -9.91
CA LEU A 11 -10.39 1.22 -8.45
C LEU A 11 -10.52 2.64 -7.90
N GLN A 12 -9.88 3.62 -8.56
CA GLN A 12 -9.96 5.02 -8.14
C GLN A 12 -11.39 5.56 -8.22
N GLU A 13 -12.11 5.24 -9.30
CA GLU A 13 -13.52 5.59 -9.46
C GLU A 13 -14.39 4.94 -8.38
N GLY A 14 -14.16 3.65 -8.09
CA GLY A 14 -14.85 2.94 -7.01
C GLY A 14 -14.64 3.59 -5.65
N PHE A 15 -13.41 3.95 -5.30
CA PHE A 15 -13.13 4.65 -4.04
C PHE A 15 -13.75 6.03 -3.97
N GLN A 16 -13.74 6.78 -5.08
CA GLN A 16 -14.34 8.10 -5.11
C GLN A 16 -15.85 8.03 -4.85
N ILE A 17 -16.53 7.04 -5.45
CA ILE A 17 -17.96 6.82 -5.22
C ILE A 17 -18.22 6.46 -3.75
N LEU A 18 -17.44 5.55 -3.18
CA LEU A 18 -17.60 5.14 -1.78
C LEU A 18 -17.39 6.31 -0.81
N LEU A 19 -16.33 7.09 -0.99
CA LEU A 19 -16.03 8.26 -0.15
C LEU A 19 -17.05 9.40 -0.32
N SER A 20 -17.72 9.46 -1.47
CA SER A 20 -18.75 10.47 -1.73
C SER A 20 -20.12 10.10 -1.13
N ASN A 21 -20.34 8.83 -0.80
CA ASN A 21 -21.64 8.32 -0.31
C ASN A 21 -21.59 7.76 1.11
N MET A 22 -20.40 7.62 1.69
CA MET A 22 -20.20 7.02 3.01
C MET A 22 -19.15 7.80 3.79
N GLU A 23 -19.36 7.86 5.11
CA GLU A 23 -18.34 8.36 6.03
C GLU A 23 -17.01 7.59 5.86
N PRO A 24 -15.85 8.28 5.91
CA PRO A 24 -14.55 7.63 5.73
C PRO A 24 -14.32 6.43 6.65
N SER A 25 -14.82 6.49 7.88
CA SER A 25 -14.73 5.39 8.85
C SER A 25 -15.53 4.14 8.44
N THR A 26 -16.60 4.32 7.67
CA THR A 26 -17.43 3.23 7.16
C THR A 26 -16.82 2.66 5.89
N VAL A 27 -16.26 3.51 5.01
CA VAL A 27 -15.48 3.06 3.85
C VAL A 27 -14.28 2.21 4.28
N ALA A 28 -13.53 2.62 5.31
CA ALA A 28 -12.40 1.85 5.82
C ALA A 28 -12.82 0.47 6.36
N ARG A 29 -13.96 0.39 7.07
CA ARG A 29 -14.51 -0.88 7.57
C ARG A 29 -14.98 -1.79 6.43
N PHE A 30 -15.65 -1.23 5.42
CA PHE A 30 -16.06 -1.95 4.21
C PHE A 30 -14.85 -2.52 3.47
N TRP A 31 -13.81 -1.70 3.27
CA TRP A 31 -12.57 -2.10 2.62
C TRP A 31 -11.92 -3.29 3.33
N ALA A 32 -11.79 -3.22 4.67
CA ALA A 32 -11.25 -4.29 5.49
C ALA A 32 -12.08 -5.57 5.40
N ALA A 33 -13.41 -5.46 5.45
CA ALA A 33 -14.32 -6.61 5.34
C ALA A 33 -14.25 -7.28 3.97
N CYS A 34 -14.02 -6.52 2.90
CA CYS A 34 -13.88 -7.03 1.55
C CYS A 34 -12.48 -7.62 1.24
N ASN A 35 -11.54 -7.61 2.20
CA ASN A 35 -10.14 -8.01 2.00
C ASN A 35 -9.51 -7.36 0.76
N ILE A 36 -9.92 -6.13 0.43
CA ILE A 36 -9.35 -5.36 -0.68
C ILE A 36 -7.93 -4.97 -0.22
N GLY A 37 -6.91 -5.39 -0.97
CA GLY A 37 -5.54 -5.41 -0.47
C GLY A 37 -5.20 -6.76 0.14
N LYS A 38 -5.02 -7.78 -0.72
CA LYS A 38 -4.59 -9.14 -0.36
C LYS A 38 -3.13 -9.24 0.10
N GLY A 39 -2.58 -8.21 0.71
CA GLY A 39 -1.38 -8.34 1.51
C GLY A 39 -1.84 -8.45 2.95
N ASP A 40 -1.74 -9.64 3.56
CA ASP A 40 -1.62 -9.69 5.00
C ASP A 40 -0.31 -8.95 5.33
N TYR A 41 -0.41 -7.63 5.47
CA TYR A 41 0.72 -6.74 5.65
C TYR A 41 1.50 -7.15 6.88
N LEU A 42 0.83 -7.67 7.91
CA LEU A 42 1.48 -8.17 9.11
C LEU A 42 2.33 -9.39 8.77
N LYS A 43 1.78 -10.37 8.04
CA LYS A 43 2.53 -11.55 7.59
C LYS A 43 3.65 -11.20 6.62
N LEU A 44 3.43 -10.29 5.68
CA LEU A 44 4.46 -9.84 4.74
C LEU A 44 5.56 -9.04 5.46
N LYS A 45 5.20 -8.17 6.40
CA LYS A 45 6.14 -7.45 7.26
C LYS A 45 6.98 -8.44 8.07
N ASP A 46 6.37 -9.46 8.63
CA ASP A 46 7.09 -10.50 9.37
C ASP A 46 8.03 -11.29 8.44
N GLN A 47 7.61 -11.64 7.22
CA GLN A 47 8.49 -12.28 6.24
C GLN A 47 9.70 -11.42 5.83
N LEU A 48 9.49 -10.12 5.63
CA LEU A 48 10.52 -9.22 5.14
C LEU A 48 11.46 -8.72 6.25
N PHE A 49 10.96 -8.62 7.49
CA PHE A 49 11.64 -7.89 8.57
C PHE A 49 11.79 -8.67 9.88
N ALA A 50 11.44 -9.96 9.96
CA ALA A 50 11.56 -10.74 11.20
C ALA A 50 12.97 -10.75 11.82
N GLN A 51 14.01 -10.64 10.99
CA GLN A 51 15.41 -10.60 11.42
C GLN A 51 16.00 -9.19 11.46
N GLU A 52 15.17 -8.18 11.21
CA GLU A 52 15.61 -6.79 11.12
C GLU A 52 15.26 -6.04 12.40
N SER A 53 16.25 -5.32 12.94
CA SER A 53 16.01 -4.31 13.97
C SER A 53 15.83 -2.93 13.32
N VAL A 54 15.27 -1.99 14.08
CA VAL A 54 15.21 -0.57 13.67
C VAL A 54 16.59 -0.03 13.31
N SER A 55 17.63 -0.43 14.05
CA SER A 55 19.00 -0.02 13.75
C SER A 55 19.54 -0.59 12.44
N SER A 56 19.27 -1.87 12.14
CA SER A 56 19.66 -2.51 10.87
C SER A 56 18.98 -1.85 9.68
N LEU A 57 17.69 -1.58 9.78
CA LEU A 57 16.92 -0.89 8.74
C LEU A 57 17.44 0.52 8.50
N TYR A 58 17.76 1.25 9.58
CA TYR A 58 18.33 2.59 9.47
C TYR A 58 19.66 2.58 8.72
N SER A 59 20.59 1.68 9.08
CA SER A 59 21.86 1.55 8.36
C SER A 59 21.67 1.26 6.87
N LYS A 60 20.79 0.31 6.52
CA LYS A 60 20.48 -0.02 5.12
C LYS A 60 19.92 1.16 4.33
N ILE A 61 19.10 1.99 4.96
CA ILE A 61 18.55 3.20 4.34
C ILE A 61 19.66 4.22 4.09
N VAL A 62 20.57 4.42 5.05
CA VAL A 62 21.71 5.34 4.89
C VAL A 62 22.61 4.88 3.74
N ASP A 63 22.93 3.59 3.67
CA ASP A 63 23.77 3.02 2.61
C ASP A 63 23.13 3.21 1.23
N PHE A 64 21.82 2.93 1.11
CA PHE A 64 21.06 3.13 -0.13
C PHE A 64 21.03 4.61 -0.56
N GLN A 65 20.90 5.54 0.40
CA GLN A 65 20.91 6.98 0.11
C GLN A 65 22.29 7.51 -0.26
N ALA A 66 23.37 6.88 0.22
CA ALA A 66 24.72 7.17 -0.19
C ALA A 66 24.96 6.69 -1.63
N SER A 67 24.59 5.44 -1.94
CA SER A 67 24.74 4.89 -3.29
C SER A 67 23.93 5.63 -4.36
N LYS A 68 22.80 6.24 -3.99
CA LYS A 68 22.00 7.09 -4.88
C LYS A 68 22.53 8.51 -5.06
N ARG A 69 23.45 8.97 -4.20
CA ARG A 69 24.12 10.28 -4.33
C ARG A 69 25.41 10.21 -5.13
N GLU A 70 25.97 9.00 -5.28
CA GLU A 70 27.20 8.74 -6.04
C GLU A 70 26.94 8.32 -7.50
N ALA A 71 25.68 8.17 -7.90
CA ALA A 71 25.22 7.86 -9.26
C ALA A 71 24.51 9.05 -9.91
#